data_AF-A0A0S8C3G8-F1
#
_entry.id   AF-A0A0S8C3G8-F1
#
_cell.length_a   1.000
_cell.length_b   1.000
_cell.length_c   1.000
_cell.angle_alpha   90.00
_cell.angle_beta   90.00
_cell.angle_gamma   90.00
#
_symmetry.space_group_name_H-M   'P 1'
#
loop_
_entity.id
_entity.type
_entity.pdbx_description
1 polymer ?
#
loop_
_entity_poly.entity_id
_entity_poly.type
_entity_poly.pdbx_seq_one_letter_code
_entity_poly.pdbx_strand_id
1 'polypeptide(L)'
;MAEQEKKPNRVSGETERITVRVPADKLEKLDELVDKGEYKSKSDVIRAAIERFIETEDIPPNISKISVELPKGDSVSLEQLVEDGDSVSVDDAIRHAVREYIRVRIEKALGDQPK
;
A
#
# COMPACT_ATOMS: atom_id res chain seq x y z
N MET A 1 5.43 34.62 26.52
CA MET A 1 6.00 33.51 25.74
C MET A 1 5.08 32.33 25.95
N ALA A 2 4.33 31.94 24.91
CA ALA A 2 3.20 31.02 25.04
C ALA A 2 3.68 29.57 25.13
N GLU A 3 3.26 28.89 26.19
CA GLU A 3 3.24 27.43 26.32
C GLU A 3 2.51 26.79 25.15
N GLN A 4 3.14 25.81 24.50
CA GLN A 4 2.42 24.81 23.71
C GLN A 4 2.50 23.50 24.48
N GLU A 5 1.47 23.27 25.28
CA GLU A 5 1.19 21.97 25.88
C GLU A 5 0.93 20.95 24.77
N LYS A 6 1.84 19.99 24.66
CA LYS A 6 1.70 18.78 23.85
C LYS A 6 0.51 18.00 24.42
N LYS A 7 -0.68 18.18 23.83
CA LYS A 7 -1.90 17.48 24.25
C LYS A 7 -1.62 15.97 24.25
N PRO A 8 -1.95 15.27 25.34
CA PRO A 8 -1.75 13.83 25.41
C PRO A 8 -2.66 13.16 24.37
N ASN A 9 -2.05 12.36 23.49
CA ASN A 9 -2.74 11.50 22.54
C ASN A 9 -3.51 10.43 23.34
N ARG A 10 -4.75 10.76 23.73
CA ARG A 10 -5.67 9.80 24.30
C ARG A 10 -6.22 8.98 23.13
N VAL A 11 -5.68 7.78 22.95
CA VAL A 11 -6.38 6.75 22.18
C VAL A 11 -7.49 6.20 23.10
N SER A 12 -8.50 7.03 23.35
CA SER A 12 -9.75 6.59 23.92
C SER A 12 -10.46 5.76 22.87
N GLY A 13 -11.10 4.66 23.24
CA GLY A 13 -11.98 3.88 22.36
C GLY A 13 -13.27 4.63 21.97
N GLU A 14 -13.15 5.90 21.61
CA GLU A 14 -14.23 6.75 21.14
C GLU A 14 -14.54 6.36 19.69
N THR A 15 -15.66 5.66 19.51
CA THR A 15 -16.15 5.30 18.18
C THR A 15 -17.00 6.43 17.65
N GLU A 16 -16.58 7.05 16.56
CA GLU A 16 -17.32 8.12 15.92
C GLU A 16 -18.24 7.56 14.82
N ARG A 17 -19.51 7.98 14.81
CA ARG A 17 -20.51 7.43 13.87
C ARG A 17 -20.45 8.15 12.54
N ILE A 18 -20.08 7.40 11.50
CA ILE A 18 -20.06 7.89 10.11
C ILE A 18 -21.31 7.39 9.40
N THR A 19 -22.02 8.28 8.68
CA THR A 19 -23.16 7.93 7.82
C THR A 19 -22.87 8.40 6.41
N VAL A 20 -22.85 7.47 5.44
CA VAL A 20 -22.54 7.75 4.04
C VAL A 20 -23.61 7.14 3.14
N ARG A 21 -23.89 7.80 2.01
CA ARG A 21 -24.74 7.23 0.95
C ARG A 21 -23.86 6.49 -0.04
N VAL A 22 -24.17 5.23 -0.28
CA VAL A 22 -23.42 4.34 -1.17
C VAL A 22 -24.35 3.91 -2.31
N PRO A 23 -23.91 3.94 -3.58
CA PRO A 23 -24.70 3.46 -4.70
C PRO A 23 -24.97 1.95 -4.59
N ALA A 24 -26.12 1.50 -5.12
CA ALA A 24 -26.59 0.12 -4.99
C ALA A 24 -25.56 -0.91 -5.48
N ASP A 25 -24.91 -0.64 -6.62
CA ASP A 25 -23.91 -1.55 -7.21
C ASP A 25 -22.72 -1.83 -6.28
N LYS A 26 -22.33 -0.84 -5.46
CA LYS A 26 -21.25 -1.00 -4.47
C LYS A 26 -21.74 -1.71 -3.22
N LEU A 27 -23.01 -1.52 -2.86
CA LEU A 27 -23.64 -2.24 -1.76
C LEU A 27 -23.70 -3.74 -2.07
N GLU A 28 -24.11 -4.11 -3.28
CA GLU A 28 -24.14 -5.52 -3.73
C GLU A 28 -22.77 -6.19 -3.63
N LYS A 29 -21.69 -5.51 -4.03
CA LYS A 29 -20.33 -6.03 -3.88
C LYS A 29 -19.92 -6.23 -2.43
N LEU A 30 -20.34 -5.33 -1.53
CA LEU A 30 -20.11 -5.51 -0.09
C LEU A 30 -20.90 -6.69 0.46
N ASP A 31 -22.09 -6.95 -0.08
CA ASP A 31 -22.94 -8.07 0.30
C ASP A 31 -22.30 -9.40 -0.11
N GLU A 32 -21.81 -9.50 -1.34
CA GLU A 32 -21.08 -10.68 -1.82
C GLU A 32 -19.85 -11.00 -0.94
N LEU A 33 -19.12 -9.98 -0.46
CA LEU A 33 -17.97 -10.17 0.41
C LEU A 33 -18.34 -10.69 1.81
N VAL A 34 -19.51 -10.31 2.31
CA VAL A 34 -20.06 -10.84 3.56
C VAL A 34 -20.58 -12.26 3.36
N ASP A 35 -21.25 -12.53 2.24
CA ASP A 35 -21.81 -13.85 1.91
C ASP A 35 -20.73 -14.91 1.67
N LYS A 36 -19.56 -14.51 1.13
CA LYS A 36 -18.37 -15.36 1.04
C LYS A 36 -17.77 -15.72 2.40
N GLY A 37 -18.23 -15.09 3.49
CA GLY A 37 -17.74 -15.32 4.84
C GLY A 37 -16.38 -14.67 5.15
N GLU A 38 -15.85 -13.85 4.23
CA GLU A 38 -14.59 -13.13 4.43
C GLU A 38 -14.71 -12.05 5.51
N TYR A 39 -15.93 -11.53 5.74
CA TYR A 39 -16.20 -10.47 6.70
C TYR A 39 -17.49 -10.73 7.49
N LYS A 40 -17.55 -10.28 8.75
CA LYS A 40 -18.70 -10.53 9.65
C LYS A 40 -19.92 -9.67 9.34
N SER A 41 -19.72 -8.50 8.76
CA SER A 41 -20.78 -7.56 8.40
C SER A 41 -20.29 -6.52 7.40
N LYS A 42 -21.21 -5.83 6.73
CA LYS A 42 -20.89 -4.74 5.79
C LYS A 42 -20.07 -3.63 6.47
N SER A 43 -20.37 -3.32 7.73
CA SER A 43 -19.62 -2.38 8.55
C SER A 43 -18.19 -2.85 8.82
N ASP A 44 -17.96 -4.16 8.89
CA ASP A 44 -16.65 -4.76 9.06
C ASP A 44 -15.81 -4.61 7.79
N VAL A 45 -16.42 -4.85 6.63
CA VAL A 45 -15.79 -4.62 5.32
C VAL A 45 -15.39 -3.15 5.17
N ILE A 46 -16.29 -2.21 5.51
CA ILE A 46 -16.02 -0.77 5.39
C ILE A 46 -14.90 -0.35 6.34
N ARG A 47 -14.87 -0.85 7.58
CA ARG A 47 -13.77 -0.56 8.53
C ARG A 47 -12.43 -1.04 7.99
N ALA A 48 -12.36 -2.30 7.55
CA ALA A 48 -11.13 -2.87 6.98
C ALA A 48 -10.70 -2.13 5.69
N ALA A 49 -11.66 -1.69 4.87
CA ALA A 49 -11.36 -0.90 3.67
C ALA A 49 -10.80 0.48 4.00
N ILE A 50 -11.34 1.15 5.03
CA ILE A 50 -10.83 2.45 5.50
C ILE A 50 -9.43 2.30 6.08
N GLU A 51 -9.18 1.28 6.91
CA GLU A 51 -7.85 1.01 7.45
C GLU A 51 -6.82 0.79 6.34
N ARG A 52 -7.12 -0.09 5.37
CA ARG A 52 -6.25 -0.33 4.21
C ARG A 52 -6.04 0.91 3.34
N PHE A 53 -7.06 1.74 3.20
CA PHE A 53 -6.98 2.98 2.44
C PHE A 53 -6.05 3.97 3.14
N ILE A 54 -6.21 4.16 4.45
CA ILE A 54 -5.33 5.02 5.26
C ILE A 54 -3.90 4.50 5.21
N GLU A 55 -3.66 3.20 5.43
CA GLU A 55 -2.32 2.59 5.31
C GLU A 55 -1.66 2.79 3.93
N THR A 56 -2.48 2.97 2.88
CA THR A 56 -1.99 3.21 1.52
C THR A 56 -1.76 4.68 1.21
N GLU A 57 -2.43 5.59 1.91
CA GLU A 57 -2.29 7.05 1.75
C GLU A 57 -1.30 7.67 2.76
N ASP A 58 -1.04 7.05 3.90
CA ASP A 58 -0.08 7.49 4.95
C ASP A 58 1.39 7.33 4.53
N ILE A 59 1.63 7.29 3.23
CA ILE A 59 2.93 7.09 2.64
C ILE A 59 3.56 8.48 2.52
N PRO A 60 4.78 8.70 3.06
CA PRO A 60 5.45 10.00 3.00
C PRO A 60 5.47 10.55 1.56
N PRO A 61 5.43 11.88 1.34
CA PRO A 61 5.38 12.48 0.00
C PRO A 61 6.56 12.12 -0.91
N ASN A 62 7.59 11.47 -0.36
CA ASN A 62 8.80 11.03 -1.04
C ASN A 62 8.72 9.56 -1.49
N ILE A 63 7.65 8.85 -1.14
CA ILE A 63 7.47 7.43 -1.39
C ILE A 63 6.15 7.26 -2.16
N SER A 64 6.25 6.75 -3.38
CA SER A 64 5.09 6.37 -4.18
C SER A 64 4.90 4.85 -4.06
N LYS A 65 3.72 4.40 -3.61
CA LYS A 65 3.37 2.97 -3.62
C LYS A 65 2.72 2.62 -4.94
N ILE A 66 3.37 1.72 -5.67
CA ILE A 66 2.89 1.20 -6.93
C ILE A 66 2.46 -0.24 -6.66
N SER A 67 1.18 -0.53 -6.83
CA SER A 67 0.69 -1.92 -6.79
C SER A 67 0.80 -2.51 -8.20
N VAL A 68 1.60 -3.57 -8.35
CA VAL A 68 1.82 -4.25 -9.63
C VAL A 68 1.39 -5.69 -9.49
N GLU A 69 0.56 -6.17 -10.42
CA GLU A 69 0.25 -7.59 -10.53
C GLU A 69 1.39 -8.30 -11.26
N LEU A 70 2.01 -9.26 -10.59
CA LEU A 70 3.10 -10.06 -11.14
C LEU A 70 2.61 -11.47 -11.46
N PRO A 71 3.03 -12.08 -12.58
CA PRO A 71 2.83 -13.49 -12.84
C PRO A 71 3.39 -14.36 -11.70
N LYS A 72 2.73 -15.49 -11.43
CA LYS A 72 3.15 -16.43 -10.37
C LYS A 72 4.58 -16.96 -10.55
N GLY A 73 5.07 -17.04 -11.79
CA GLY A 73 6.45 -17.44 -12.05
C GLY A 73 7.45 -16.43 -11.50
N ASP A 74 7.18 -15.14 -11.73
CA ASP A 74 8.06 -14.05 -11.30
C ASP A 74 8.04 -13.88 -9.79
N SER A 75 6.90 -14.11 -9.13
CA SER A 75 6.82 -14.10 -7.66
C SER A 75 7.66 -15.22 -7.04
N VAL A 76 7.65 -16.42 -7.63
CA VAL A 76 8.46 -17.55 -7.14
C VAL A 76 9.95 -17.27 -7.34
N SER A 77 10.35 -16.68 -8.46
CA SER A 77 11.75 -16.28 -8.67
C SER A 77 12.19 -15.19 -7.69
N LEU A 78 11.31 -14.25 -7.35
CA LEU A 78 11.60 -13.23 -6.33
C LEU A 78 11.74 -13.85 -4.93
N GLU A 79 10.94 -14.86 -4.59
CA GLU A 79 11.08 -15.62 -3.35
C GLU A 79 12.43 -16.37 -3.28
N GLN A 80 12.85 -16.99 -4.39
CA GLN A 80 14.15 -17.65 -4.49
C GLN A 80 15.32 -16.70 -4.26
N LEU A 81 15.27 -15.47 -4.81
CA LEU A 81 16.31 -14.45 -4.56
C LEU A 81 16.44 -14.07 -3.08
N VAL A 82 15.36 -14.16 -2.31
CA VAL A 82 15.38 -13.93 -0.86
C VAL A 82 15.94 -15.15 -0.14
N GLU A 83 15.57 -16.36 -0.57
CA GLU A 83 16.07 -17.62 -0.01
C GLU A 83 17.58 -17.80 -0.23
N ASP A 84 18.08 -17.41 -1.40
CA ASP A 84 19.50 -17.42 -1.76
C ASP A 84 20.32 -16.36 -1.00
N GLY A 85 19.64 -15.47 -0.26
CA GLY A 85 20.27 -14.43 0.56
C GLY A 85 20.72 -13.19 -0.20
N ASP A 86 20.40 -13.09 -1.49
CA ASP A 86 20.70 -11.93 -2.34
C ASP A 86 19.85 -10.70 -1.98
N SER A 87 18.74 -10.88 -1.26
CA SER A 87 17.88 -9.78 -0.81
C SER A 87 17.23 -10.07 0.53
N VAL A 88 16.98 -9.02 1.33
CA VAL A 88 16.39 -9.14 2.67
C VAL A 88 14.88 -9.44 2.60
N SER A 89 14.21 -9.03 1.51
CA SER A 89 12.81 -9.32 1.23
C SER A 89 12.50 -9.19 -0.26
N VAL A 90 11.33 -9.71 -0.68
CA VAL A 90 10.84 -9.57 -2.07
C VAL A 90 10.73 -8.09 -2.46
N ASP A 91 10.24 -7.26 -1.54
CA ASP A 91 10.14 -5.81 -1.74
C ASP A 91 11.52 -5.16 -1.92
N ASP A 92 12.54 -5.64 -1.22
CA ASP A 92 13.91 -5.13 -1.35
C ASP A 92 14.54 -5.55 -2.67
N ALA A 93 14.33 -6.80 -3.10
CA ALA A 93 14.74 -7.30 -4.41
C ALA A 93 14.14 -6.46 -5.54
N ILE A 94 12.83 -6.18 -5.48
CA ILE A 94 12.14 -5.32 -6.45
C ILE A 94 12.71 -3.91 -6.42
N ARG A 95 12.89 -3.32 -5.23
CA ARG A 95 13.43 -1.96 -5.08
C ARG A 95 14.83 -1.85 -5.68
N HIS A 96 15.69 -2.84 -5.44
CA HIS A 96 17.04 -2.90 -5.99
C HIS A 96 17.01 -3.00 -7.53
N ALA A 97 16.21 -3.92 -8.08
CA ALA A 97 16.07 -4.10 -9.52
C ALA A 97 15.55 -2.84 -10.22
N VAL A 98 14.51 -2.20 -9.67
CA VAL A 98 13.95 -0.96 -10.20
C VAL A 98 14.97 0.18 -10.13
N ARG A 99 15.68 0.33 -9.00
CA ARG A 99 16.72 1.37 -8.84
C ARG A 99 17.83 1.20 -9.88
N GLU A 100 18.33 -0.02 -10.07
CA GLU A 100 19.42 -0.28 -11.00
C GLU A 100 18.97 -0.06 -12.45
N TYR A 101 17.75 -0.51 -12.80
CA TYR A 101 17.18 -0.25 -14.12
C TYR A 101 17.06 1.25 -14.42
N ILE A 102 16.49 2.02 -13.49
CA ILE A 102 16.33 3.47 -13.64
C ILE A 102 17.70 4.14 -13.76
N ARG A 103 18.68 3.77 -12.93
CA ARG A 103 20.04 4.31 -12.98
C ARG A 103 20.66 4.12 -14.36
N VAL A 104 20.73 2.88 -14.84
CA VAL A 104 21.32 2.56 -16.15
C VAL A 104 20.57 3.26 -17.29
N ARG A 105 19.23 3.37 -17.19
CA ARG A 105 18.39 3.99 -18.22
C ARG A 105 18.56 5.50 -18.26
N ILE A 106 18.64 6.17 -17.11
CA ILE A 106 18.89 7.62 -17.02
C ILE A 106 20.32 7.94 -17.49
N GLU A 107 21.32 7.16 -17.08
CA GLU A 107 22.71 7.35 -17.52
C GLU A 107 22.85 7.24 -19.05
N LYS A 108 22.16 6.29 -19.67
CA LYS A 108 22.09 6.17 -21.14
C LYS A 108 21.34 7.33 -21.80
N ALA A 109 20.24 7.79 -21.20
CA ALA A 109 19.45 8.90 -21.75
C ALA A 109 20.14 10.27 -21.61
N LEU A 110 20.94 10.48 -20.56
CA LEU A 110 21.76 11.68 -20.37
C LEU A 110 23.10 11.63 -21.11
N GLY A 111 23.67 10.43 -21.28
CA GLY A 111 24.94 10.22 -22.00
C GLY A 111 24.85 10.41 -23.51
N ASP A 112 23.65 10.50 -24.07
CA ASP A 112 23.38 10.66 -25.50
C ASP A 112 23.04 12.11 -25.90
N GLN A 113 23.29 13.08 -25.01
CA GLN A 113 23.23 14.51 -25.36
C GLN A 113 24.55 14.89 -26.06
N PRO A 114 24.55 15.18 -27.38
CA PRO A 114 25.73 15.71 -28.04
C PRO A 114 26.06 17.08 -27.42
N LYS A 115 27.31 17.21 -26.96
CA LYS A 115 27.87 18.46 -26.46
C LYS A 115 28.12 19.46 -27.58
#